data_AF-A0A949WAA9-F1
#
_entry.id   AF-A0A949WAA9-F1
#
_cell.length_a   1.000
_cell.length_b   1.000
_cell.length_c   1.000
_cell.angle_alpha   90.00
_cell.angle_beta   90.00
_cell.angle_gamma   90.00
#
_symmetry.space_group_name_H-M   'P 1'
#
loop_
_entity.id
_entity.type
_entity.pdbx_description
1 polymer ?
#
loop_
_entity_poly.entity_id
_entity_poly.type
_entity_poly.pdbx_seq_one_letter_code
_entity_poly.pdbx_strand_id
1 'polypeptide(L)'
;MNKQPHNYFTPFEEPIAASSLPKRFTYPFDYEPHPICLLAAKNLQNYLQHQQEWQHNFGLDQNQEGTVIGKMFGVLVVQTQENKLGYLAAFSGKLAGANQHSKFVPPVFDGLFEGSFVNVGMLELTRINQEIKALEEENSLENKAKVEVLKTLRKTNSITLQDQIFDSYHFINQAGKEKSLREIFTKPPSGAGECAAPKLLQYAFLNHMKPPSSREFSKA
;
A
#
# COMPACT_ATOMS: atom_id res chain seq x y z
N MET A 1 8.88 -16.16 -15.99
CA MET A 1 10.08 -16.13 -15.12
C MET A 1 9.67 -16.58 -13.72
N ASN A 2 10.15 -17.75 -13.29
CA ASN A 2 9.91 -18.28 -11.95
C ASN A 2 10.60 -17.38 -10.91
N LYS A 3 9.83 -16.50 -10.26
CA LYS A 3 10.31 -15.80 -9.06
C LYS A 3 10.40 -16.85 -7.95
N GLN A 4 11.60 -17.07 -7.42
CA GLN A 4 11.79 -17.79 -6.15
C GLN A 4 10.80 -17.22 -5.12
N PRO A 5 10.08 -18.06 -4.34
CA PRO A 5 9.11 -17.56 -3.39
C PRO A 5 9.86 -16.86 -2.26
N HIS A 6 9.98 -15.53 -2.35
CA HIS A 6 10.37 -14.73 -1.21
C HIS A 6 9.34 -14.99 -0.11
N ASN A 7 9.81 -15.57 0.99
CA ASN A 7 8.99 -15.80 2.15
C ASN A 7 8.88 -14.49 2.93
N TYR A 8 7.77 -13.78 2.78
CA TYR A 8 7.52 -12.50 3.48
C TYR A 8 6.97 -12.71 4.91
N PHE A 9 6.79 -13.97 5.33
CA PHE A 9 6.40 -14.31 6.69
C PHE A 9 7.56 -14.09 7.67
N THR A 10 7.34 -13.24 8.67
CA THR A 10 8.26 -13.08 9.79
C THR A 10 7.71 -13.85 11.00
N PRO A 11 8.35 -14.96 11.43
CA PRO A 11 7.93 -15.68 12.63
C PRO A 11 8.12 -14.82 13.89
N PHE A 12 7.30 -15.04 14.91
CA PHE A 12 7.62 -14.54 16.25
C PHE A 12 8.75 -15.38 16.86
N GLU A 13 9.69 -14.71 17.53
CA GLU A 13 10.84 -15.36 18.16
C GLU A 13 10.42 -16.23 19.35
N GLU A 14 9.43 -15.77 20.11
CA GLU A 14 8.88 -16.51 21.25
C GLU A 14 7.57 -17.24 20.89
N PRO A 15 7.35 -18.47 21.40
CA PRO A 15 6.09 -19.17 21.25
C PRO A 15 4.94 -18.38 21.87
N ILE A 16 3.92 -18.06 21.08
CA ILE A 16 2.72 -17.37 21.56
C ILE A 16 1.62 -18.40 21.80
N ALA A 17 1.06 -18.41 23.01
CA ALA A 17 -0.03 -19.31 23.37
C ALA A 17 -1.30 -19.02 22.56
N ALA A 18 -2.00 -20.06 22.10
CA ALA A 18 -3.25 -19.87 21.35
C ALA A 18 -4.34 -19.11 22.14
N SER A 19 -4.28 -19.12 23.48
CA SER A 19 -5.19 -18.37 24.36
C SER A 19 -4.98 -16.86 24.32
N SER A 20 -3.80 -16.39 23.90
CA SER A 20 -3.51 -14.97 23.70
C SER A 20 -3.78 -14.51 22.28
N LEU A 21 -4.51 -15.30 21.49
CA LEU A 21 -5.05 -14.84 20.21
C LEU A 21 -6.44 -14.22 20.41
N PRO A 22 -6.74 -13.11 19.73
CA PRO A 22 -8.08 -12.53 19.78
C PRO A 22 -9.11 -13.53 19.27
N LYS A 23 -10.29 -13.55 19.89
CA LYS A 23 -11.38 -14.49 19.56
C LYS A 23 -12.36 -13.98 18.50
N ARG A 24 -12.34 -12.67 18.20
CA ARG A 24 -13.25 -12.01 17.26
C ARG A 24 -12.54 -10.94 16.45
N PHE A 25 -13.11 -10.68 15.28
CA PHE A 25 -12.74 -9.56 14.42
C PHE A 25 -12.96 -8.24 15.14
N THR A 26 -11.87 -7.52 15.39
CA THR A 26 -11.90 -6.18 15.97
C THR A 26 -12.08 -5.15 14.87
N TYR A 27 -12.98 -4.20 15.10
CA TYR A 27 -13.39 -3.20 14.11
C TYR A 27 -12.29 -2.15 13.96
N PRO A 28 -11.84 -1.79 12.74
CA PRO A 28 -10.67 -0.93 12.54
C PRO A 28 -10.85 0.56 12.91
N PHE A 29 -12.02 0.96 13.43
CA PHE A 29 -12.37 2.37 13.68
C PHE A 29 -12.69 2.70 15.14
N ASP A 30 -12.65 1.73 16.06
CA ASP A 30 -12.85 1.91 17.50
C ASP A 30 -11.95 0.90 18.22
N TYR A 31 -10.74 1.32 18.65
CA TYR A 31 -9.69 0.32 18.89
C TYR A 31 -8.63 0.58 19.97
N GLU A 32 -8.47 -0.44 20.82
CA GLU A 32 -7.26 -0.73 21.58
C GLU A 32 -6.55 -1.94 20.94
N PRO A 33 -5.32 -1.80 20.41
CA PRO A 33 -4.59 -2.89 19.78
C PRO A 33 -4.28 -4.06 20.69
N HIS A 34 -4.51 -5.27 20.16
CA HIS A 34 -4.20 -6.51 20.84
C HIS A 34 -2.68 -6.57 21.04
N PRO A 35 -2.20 -7.03 22.21
CA PRO A 35 -0.77 -7.08 22.52
C PRO A 35 0.11 -7.73 21.44
N ILE A 36 -0.40 -8.75 20.75
CA ILE A 36 0.33 -9.45 19.69
C ILE A 36 0.63 -8.57 18.47
N CYS A 37 -0.26 -7.66 18.13
CA CYS A 37 -0.08 -6.76 16.99
C CYS A 37 0.78 -5.55 17.38
N LEU A 38 0.72 -5.13 18.65
CA LEU A 38 1.71 -4.20 19.21
C LEU A 38 3.13 -4.81 19.16
N LEU A 39 3.28 -6.10 19.49
CA LEU A 39 4.55 -6.80 19.38
C LEU A 39 5.04 -6.86 17.92
N ALA A 40 4.18 -7.23 16.98
CA ALA A 40 4.52 -7.24 15.55
C ALA A 40 4.94 -5.84 15.05
N ALA A 41 4.22 -4.80 15.46
CA ALA A 41 4.56 -3.41 15.12
C ALA A 41 5.90 -2.99 15.71
N LYS A 42 6.18 -3.33 16.99
CA LYS A 42 7.46 -3.06 17.64
C LYS A 42 8.62 -3.77 16.93
N ASN A 43 8.43 -5.03 16.53
CA ASN A 43 9.44 -5.77 15.78
C ASN A 43 9.71 -5.14 14.40
N LEU A 44 8.67 -4.65 13.72
CA LEU A 44 8.83 -3.91 12.47
C LEU A 44 9.56 -2.58 12.69
N GLN A 45 9.21 -1.81 13.72
CA GLN A 45 9.91 -0.56 14.07
C GLN A 45 11.39 -0.83 14.36
N ASN A 46 11.70 -1.88 15.10
CA ASN A 46 13.08 -2.29 15.36
C ASN A 46 13.83 -2.61 14.06
N TYR A 47 13.21 -3.35 13.14
CA TYR A 47 13.79 -3.58 11.81
C TYR A 47 14.03 -2.27 11.04
N LEU A 48 13.04 -1.37 11.01
CA LEU A 48 13.14 -0.09 10.30
C LEU A 48 14.29 0.78 10.81
N GLN A 49 14.60 0.72 12.10
CA GLN A 49 15.69 1.46 12.74
C GLN A 49 17.09 0.88 12.44
N HIS A 50 17.19 -0.43 12.21
CA HIS A 50 18.48 -1.13 12.11
C HIS A 50 18.83 -1.60 10.69
N GLN A 51 17.85 -1.71 9.79
CA GLN A 51 18.10 -2.13 8.40
C GLN A 51 18.99 -1.12 7.66
N GLN A 52 19.81 -1.61 6.73
CA GLN A 52 20.75 -0.81 5.95
C GLN A 52 20.55 -0.96 4.43
N GLU A 53 19.49 -1.66 4.01
CA GLU A 53 19.22 -1.97 2.59
C GLU A 53 18.81 -0.71 1.81
N TRP A 54 18.15 0.24 2.46
CA TRP A 54 17.69 1.47 1.84
C TRP A 54 17.67 2.61 2.87
N GLN A 55 17.77 3.84 2.36
CA GLN A 55 17.72 5.05 3.18
C GLN A 55 16.40 5.79 2.93
N HIS A 56 15.74 6.17 4.01
CA HIS A 56 14.52 6.99 3.97
C HIS A 56 14.52 7.92 5.18
N ASN A 57 14.25 9.21 4.97
CA ASN A 57 14.18 10.17 6.05
C ASN A 57 12.77 10.16 6.66
N PHE A 58 12.60 9.40 7.74
CA PHE A 58 11.35 9.34 8.50
C PHE A 58 11.19 10.50 9.49
N GLY A 59 12.20 11.36 9.65
CA GLY A 59 12.21 12.43 10.66
C GLY A 59 12.48 11.94 12.09
N LEU A 60 13.11 10.77 12.24
CA LEU A 60 13.48 10.20 13.54
C LEU A 60 14.85 10.71 14.04
N ASP A 61 15.73 11.11 13.12
CA ASP A 61 17.03 11.72 13.41
C ASP A 61 17.04 13.15 12.89
N GLN A 62 17.30 14.11 13.78
CA GLN A 62 17.36 15.54 13.44
C GLN A 62 18.60 15.89 12.58
N ASN A 63 19.60 15.01 12.56
CA ASN A 63 20.82 15.19 11.77
C ASN A 63 20.75 14.55 10.38
N GLN A 64 19.65 13.85 10.05
CA GLN A 64 19.49 13.24 8.75
C GLN A 64 19.14 14.30 7.70
N GLU A 65 20.02 14.49 6.71
CA GLU A 65 19.78 15.42 5.60
C GLU A 65 18.58 15.00 4.73
N GLY A 66 17.98 15.98 4.06
CA GLY A 66 16.84 15.78 3.16
C GLY A 66 15.47 16.09 3.76
N THR A 67 14.43 15.99 2.94
CA THR A 67 13.05 16.25 3.38
C THR A 67 12.51 15.09 4.22
N VAL A 68 11.91 15.40 5.37
CA VAL A 68 11.18 14.42 6.19
C VAL A 68 9.95 13.93 5.43
N ILE A 69 9.86 12.62 5.20
CA ILE A 69 8.75 11.99 4.49
C ILE A 69 8.12 10.93 5.39
N GLY A 70 6.95 11.25 5.95
CA GLY A 70 6.15 10.32 6.73
C GLY A 70 5.69 9.11 5.90
N LYS A 71 5.60 7.95 6.54
CA LYS A 71 5.18 6.70 5.90
C LYS A 71 4.19 5.94 6.76
N MET A 72 3.19 5.35 6.12
CA MET A 72 2.29 4.43 6.80
C MET A 72 2.73 3.00 6.54
N PHE A 73 3.13 2.32 7.60
CA PHE A 73 3.36 0.88 7.61
C PHE A 73 2.15 0.15 8.20
N GLY A 74 2.01 -1.11 7.82
CA GLY A 74 1.02 -2.02 8.39
C GLY A 74 1.63 -3.39 8.62
N VAL A 75 1.21 -4.03 9.71
CA VAL A 75 1.49 -5.43 10.00
C VAL A 75 0.21 -6.24 9.95
N LEU A 76 0.29 -7.50 9.57
CA LEU A 76 -0.82 -8.45 9.69
C LEU A 76 -0.30 -9.71 10.34
N VAL A 77 -0.75 -9.98 11.56
CA VAL A 77 -0.48 -11.26 12.21
C VAL A 77 -1.17 -12.36 11.40
N VAL A 78 -0.48 -13.47 11.19
CA VAL A 78 -0.97 -14.61 10.43
C VAL A 78 -0.46 -15.91 11.04
N GLN A 79 -1.24 -16.97 10.83
CA GLN A 79 -0.87 -18.35 11.10
C GLN A 79 -0.69 -19.09 9.77
N THR A 80 0.43 -19.79 9.59
CA THR A 80 0.70 -20.61 8.41
C THR A 80 -0.05 -21.94 8.48
N GLN A 81 -0.02 -22.71 7.38
CA GLN A 81 -0.60 -24.05 7.34
C GLN A 81 0.12 -25.04 8.28
N GLU A 82 1.41 -24.80 8.57
CA GLU A 82 2.18 -25.56 9.56
C GLU A 82 1.92 -25.09 11.01
N ASN A 83 0.84 -24.33 11.24
CA ASN A 83 0.46 -23.74 12.52
C ASN A 83 1.49 -22.78 13.13
N LYS A 84 2.45 -22.27 12.34
CA LYS A 84 3.42 -21.28 12.81
C LYS A 84 2.78 -19.90 12.86
N LEU A 85 3.01 -19.18 13.95
CA LEU A 85 2.49 -17.83 14.15
C LEU A 85 3.58 -16.80 13.85
N GLY A 86 3.20 -15.73 13.16
CA GLY A 86 4.09 -14.65 12.78
C GLY A 86 3.31 -13.48 12.19
N TYR A 87 3.98 -12.64 11.43
CA TYR A 87 3.36 -11.49 10.81
C TYR A 87 3.92 -11.19 9.41
N LEU A 88 3.10 -10.52 8.61
CA LEU A 88 3.45 -9.91 7.34
C LEU A 88 3.60 -8.40 7.54
N ALA A 89 4.39 -7.72 6.72
CA ALA A 89 4.56 -6.28 6.74
C ALA A 89 4.33 -5.66 5.35
N ALA A 90 3.74 -4.47 5.30
CA ALA A 90 3.52 -3.69 4.08
C ALA A 90 3.68 -2.19 4.35
N PHE A 91 3.89 -1.40 3.28
CA PHE A 91 3.86 0.06 3.28
C PHE A 91 2.92 0.60 2.18
N SER A 92 2.39 1.80 2.37
CA SER A 92 1.59 2.50 1.35
C SER A 92 2.47 3.07 0.24
N GLY A 93 2.06 3.14 -1.04
CA GLY A 93 2.85 3.80 -2.10
C GLY A 93 4.33 3.34 -2.24
N LYS A 94 5.27 4.29 -2.47
CA LYS A 94 6.73 4.05 -2.62
C LYS A 94 7.54 4.28 -1.34
N LEU A 95 8.49 3.42 -1.03
CA LEU A 95 9.45 3.57 0.07
C LEU A 95 10.86 3.66 -0.52
N ALA A 96 11.64 4.68 -0.16
CA ALA A 96 12.98 4.91 -0.71
C ALA A 96 13.03 4.82 -2.25
N GLY A 97 12.03 5.39 -2.93
CA GLY A 97 11.92 5.39 -4.41
C GLY A 97 11.39 4.08 -5.03
N ALA A 98 11.27 2.98 -4.28
CA ALA A 98 10.85 1.68 -4.77
C ALA A 98 9.47 1.25 -4.24
N ASN A 99 8.78 0.38 -4.99
CA ASN A 99 7.49 -0.21 -4.59
C ASN A 99 7.64 -1.58 -3.93
N GLN A 100 8.86 -2.13 -3.90
CA GLN A 100 9.17 -3.46 -3.42
C GLN A 100 10.45 -3.42 -2.59
N HIS A 101 10.41 -4.10 -1.45
CA HIS A 101 11.55 -4.32 -0.55
C HIS A 101 11.48 -5.74 0.00
N SER A 102 12.60 -6.28 0.46
CA SER A 102 12.76 -7.70 0.84
C SER A 102 11.80 -8.15 1.95
N LYS A 103 11.58 -7.33 2.98
CA LYS A 103 10.71 -7.64 4.13
C LYS A 103 9.21 -7.36 3.89
N PHE A 104 8.85 -6.69 2.80
CA PHE A 104 7.49 -6.18 2.60
C PHE A 104 6.77 -6.95 1.49
N VAL A 105 5.53 -7.35 1.77
CA VAL A 105 4.69 -8.05 0.78
C VAL A 105 4.51 -7.21 -0.47
N PRO A 106 4.42 -7.85 -1.65
CA PRO A 106 4.33 -7.13 -2.91
C PRO A 106 3.03 -6.34 -3.07
N PRO A 107 3.00 -5.34 -3.97
CA PRO A 107 1.76 -4.69 -4.35
C PRO A 107 0.79 -5.70 -4.98
N VAL A 108 -0.51 -5.48 -4.78
CA VAL A 108 -1.56 -6.34 -5.38
C VAL A 108 -1.54 -6.27 -6.90
N PHE A 109 -1.29 -5.06 -7.43
CA PHE A 109 -1.12 -4.80 -8.84
C PHE A 109 0.21 -4.06 -9.02
N ASP A 110 1.11 -4.62 -9.83
CA ASP A 110 2.39 -3.98 -10.17
C ASP A 110 2.16 -3.01 -11.34
N GLY A 111 1.47 -1.91 -11.05
CA GLY A 111 1.12 -0.90 -12.05
C GLY A 111 2.17 0.17 -12.27
N LEU A 112 3.26 0.18 -11.50
CA LEU A 112 4.13 1.35 -11.36
C LEU A 112 5.53 1.16 -11.96
N PHE A 113 5.75 0.09 -12.72
CA PHE A 113 6.99 -0.10 -13.49
C PHE A 113 7.05 0.83 -14.70
N GLU A 114 8.26 1.21 -15.11
CA GLU A 114 8.48 2.16 -16.21
C GLU A 114 7.82 1.68 -17.52
N GLY A 115 7.07 2.56 -18.19
CA GLY A 115 6.31 2.22 -19.39
C GLY A 115 4.92 1.60 -19.15
N SER A 116 4.51 1.39 -17.89
CA SER A 116 3.13 0.99 -17.58
C SER A 116 2.12 2.08 -17.98
N PHE A 117 0.86 1.69 -18.24
CA PHE A 117 -0.20 2.65 -18.55
C PHE A 117 -0.42 3.67 -17.42
N VAL A 118 -0.15 3.28 -16.17
CA VAL A 118 -0.22 4.19 -15.01
C VAL A 118 0.85 5.25 -15.10
N ASN A 119 2.11 4.87 -15.36
CA ASN A 119 3.20 5.83 -15.49
C ASN A 119 3.01 6.74 -16.71
N VAL A 120 2.63 6.18 -17.86
CA VAL A 120 2.32 6.96 -19.07
C VAL A 120 1.18 7.95 -18.81
N GLY A 121 0.09 7.49 -18.19
CA GLY A 121 -1.05 8.33 -17.84
C GLY A 121 -0.68 9.45 -16.86
N MET A 122 0.12 9.16 -15.83
CA MET A 122 0.57 10.15 -14.85
C MET A 122 1.54 11.18 -15.45
N LEU A 123 2.40 10.77 -16.39
CA LEU A 123 3.25 11.69 -17.16
C LEU A 123 2.40 12.65 -18.00
N GLU A 124 1.37 12.15 -18.67
CA GLU A 124 0.47 13.01 -19.46
C GLU A 124 -0.31 14.00 -18.57
N LEU A 125 -0.81 13.55 -17.41
CA LEU A 125 -1.43 14.45 -16.42
C LEU A 125 -0.45 15.53 -15.93
N THR A 126 0.82 15.17 -15.74
CA THR A 126 1.87 16.11 -15.34
C THR A 126 2.15 17.14 -16.43
N ARG A 127 2.24 16.70 -17.69
CA ARG A 127 2.39 17.57 -18.86
C ARG A 127 1.24 18.58 -18.96
N ILE A 128 0.00 18.13 -18.83
CA ILE A 128 -1.18 19.01 -18.86
C ILE A 128 -1.13 20.03 -17.70
N ASN A 129 -0.76 19.60 -16.48
CA ASN A 129 -0.63 20.54 -15.35
C ASN A 129 0.45 21.61 -15.59
N GLN A 130 1.58 21.25 -16.20
CA GLN A 130 2.64 22.19 -16.54
C GLN A 130 2.17 23.20 -17.60
N GLU A 131 1.43 22.74 -18.61
CA GLU A 131 0.86 23.59 -19.66
C GLU A 131 -0.18 24.57 -19.09
N ILE A 132 -1.08 24.10 -18.22
CA ILE A 132 -2.02 24.95 -17.50
C ILE A 132 -1.28 26.05 -16.73
N LYS A 133 -0.23 25.67 -15.98
CA LYS A 133 0.55 26.61 -15.17
C LYS A 133 1.20 27.71 -16.04
N ALA A 134 1.82 27.32 -17.15
CA ALA A 134 2.45 28.27 -18.07
C ALA A 134 1.42 29.26 -18.67
N LEU A 135 0.25 28.77 -19.08
CA LEU A 135 -0.80 29.62 -19.65
C LEU A 135 -1.45 30.56 -18.61
N GLU A 136 -1.58 30.09 -17.35
CA GLU A 136 -2.08 30.91 -16.24
C GLU A 136 -1.10 32.05 -15.88
N GLU A 137 0.22 31.84 -16.03
CA GLU A 137 1.25 32.86 -15.78
C GLU A 137 1.21 34.03 -16.80
N GLU A 138 0.85 33.75 -18.06
CA GLU A 138 0.74 34.76 -19.13
C GLU A 138 -0.55 35.61 -19.06
N ASN A 139 -1.55 35.17 -18.28
CA ASN A 139 -2.79 35.89 -17.90
C ASN A 139 -3.56 36.62 -19.03
N SER A 140 -3.57 36.07 -20.25
CA SER A 140 -4.34 36.59 -21.38
C SER A 140 -5.78 36.02 -21.44
N LEU A 141 -6.69 36.70 -22.13
CA LEU A 141 -8.09 36.27 -22.22
C LEU A 141 -8.24 34.98 -23.06
N GLU A 142 -7.42 34.85 -24.11
CA GLU A 142 -7.33 33.64 -24.94
C GLU A 142 -6.80 32.46 -24.12
N ASN A 143 -5.80 32.70 -23.27
CA ASN A 143 -5.23 31.66 -22.41
C ASN A 143 -6.23 31.15 -21.38
N LYS A 144 -7.14 32.00 -20.86
CA LYS A 144 -8.21 31.57 -19.95
C LYS A 144 -9.12 30.51 -20.59
N ALA A 145 -9.52 30.69 -21.85
CA ALA A 145 -10.33 29.71 -22.55
C ALA A 145 -9.57 28.38 -22.75
N LYS A 146 -8.29 28.44 -23.13
CA LYS A 146 -7.42 27.26 -23.27
C LYS A 146 -7.24 26.51 -21.94
N VAL A 147 -7.05 27.24 -20.84
CA VAL A 147 -6.91 26.67 -19.50
C VAL A 147 -8.17 25.89 -19.09
N GLU A 148 -9.36 26.39 -19.37
CA GLU A 148 -10.61 25.67 -19.04
C GLU A 148 -10.77 24.38 -19.86
N VAL A 149 -10.37 24.40 -21.14
CA VAL A 149 -10.32 23.19 -21.97
C VAL A 149 -9.32 22.18 -21.40
N LEU A 150 -8.10 22.61 -21.03
CA LEU A 150 -7.07 21.75 -20.46
C LEU A 150 -7.46 21.19 -19.09
N LYS A 151 -8.13 21.98 -18.22
CA LYS A 151 -8.67 21.50 -16.94
C LYS A 151 -9.71 20.40 -17.15
N THR A 152 -10.58 20.56 -18.16
CA THR A 152 -11.57 19.54 -18.54
C THR A 152 -10.88 18.28 -19.05
N LEU A 153 -9.91 18.41 -19.97
CA LEU A 153 -9.12 17.29 -20.48
C LEU A 153 -8.39 16.55 -19.35
N ARG A 154 -7.71 17.28 -18.46
CA ARG A 154 -7.02 16.72 -17.30
C ARG A 154 -7.97 15.92 -16.41
N LYS A 155 -9.16 16.47 -16.15
CA LYS A 155 -10.18 15.81 -15.32
C LYS A 155 -10.64 14.51 -15.98
N THR A 156 -10.95 14.53 -17.27
CA THR A 156 -11.35 13.34 -18.03
C THR A 156 -10.26 12.29 -18.01
N ASN A 157 -9.01 12.66 -18.34
CA ASN A 157 -7.87 11.74 -18.34
C ASN A 157 -7.61 11.15 -16.95
N SER A 158 -7.73 11.95 -15.88
CA SER A 158 -7.57 11.48 -14.51
C SER A 158 -8.64 10.47 -14.12
N ILE A 159 -9.89 10.67 -14.53
CA ILE A 159 -11.00 9.74 -14.27
C ILE A 159 -10.77 8.44 -15.04
N THR A 160 -10.49 8.52 -16.34
CA THR A 160 -10.24 7.34 -17.18
C THR A 160 -9.04 6.54 -16.68
N LEU A 161 -7.96 7.19 -16.28
CA LEU A 161 -6.79 6.53 -15.74
C LEU A 161 -7.11 5.82 -14.41
N GLN A 162 -7.84 6.50 -13.52
CA GLN A 162 -8.28 5.92 -12.25
C GLN A 162 -9.19 4.70 -12.49
N ASP A 163 -10.06 4.79 -13.48
CA ASP A 163 -10.93 3.70 -13.90
C ASP A 163 -10.12 2.47 -14.36
N GLN A 164 -9.14 2.66 -15.25
CA GLN A 164 -8.24 1.59 -15.70
C GLN A 164 -7.43 0.97 -14.55
N ILE A 165 -7.00 1.79 -13.60
CA ILE A 165 -6.32 1.32 -12.39
C ILE A 165 -7.27 0.41 -11.58
N PHE A 166 -8.51 0.83 -11.36
CA PHE A 166 -9.50 0.04 -10.64
C PHE A 166 -9.84 -1.28 -11.33
N ASP A 167 -9.90 -1.28 -12.66
CA ASP A 167 -10.10 -2.50 -13.46
C ASP A 167 -8.93 -3.48 -13.37
N SER A 168 -7.73 -2.98 -13.07
CA SER A 168 -6.53 -3.82 -12.96
C SER A 168 -6.42 -4.52 -11.60
N TYR A 169 -7.09 -4.01 -10.55
CA TYR A 169 -7.03 -4.59 -9.20
C TYR A 169 -7.98 -5.77 -9.04
N HIS A 170 -7.39 -6.94 -8.81
CA HIS A 170 -8.08 -8.19 -8.50
C HIS A 170 -7.66 -8.69 -7.12
N PHE A 171 -8.64 -9.06 -6.30
CA PHE A 171 -8.44 -9.55 -4.95
C PHE A 171 -9.06 -10.92 -4.80
N ILE A 172 -8.41 -11.79 -4.04
CA ILE A 172 -9.03 -13.03 -3.59
C ILE A 172 -9.53 -12.86 -2.16
N ASN A 173 -10.62 -13.54 -1.84
CA ASN A 173 -11.07 -13.66 -0.46
C ASN A 173 -10.45 -14.90 0.23
N GLN A 174 -10.81 -15.12 1.49
CA GLN A 174 -10.35 -16.28 2.27
C GLN A 174 -10.75 -17.64 1.66
N ALA A 175 -11.82 -17.69 0.86
CA ALA A 175 -12.25 -18.89 0.15
C ALA A 175 -11.54 -19.07 -1.21
N GLY A 176 -10.57 -18.21 -1.54
CA GLY A 176 -9.86 -18.23 -2.82
C GLY A 176 -10.68 -17.70 -4.00
N LYS A 177 -11.86 -17.10 -3.75
CA LYS A 177 -12.68 -16.53 -4.82
C LYS A 177 -12.16 -15.14 -5.17
N GLU A 178 -11.85 -14.95 -6.45
CA GLU A 178 -11.41 -13.68 -7.01
C GLU A 178 -12.59 -12.73 -7.28
N LYS A 179 -12.34 -11.43 -7.06
CA LYS A 179 -13.20 -10.31 -7.47
C LYS A 179 -12.33 -9.11 -7.80
N SER A 180 -12.71 -8.37 -8.82
CA SER A 180 -12.14 -7.05 -9.11
C SER A 180 -12.57 -6.01 -8.06
N LEU A 181 -11.82 -4.91 -7.96
CA LEU A 181 -12.13 -3.82 -7.05
C LEU A 181 -13.53 -3.23 -7.29
N ARG A 182 -13.99 -3.19 -8.55
CA ARG A 182 -15.33 -2.69 -8.92
C ARG A 182 -16.46 -3.61 -8.50
N GLU A 183 -16.21 -4.91 -8.45
CA GLU A 183 -17.20 -5.88 -7.94
C GLU A 183 -17.31 -5.85 -6.41
N ILE A 184 -16.30 -5.28 -5.73
CA ILE A 184 -16.27 -5.15 -4.27
C ILE A 184 -16.88 -3.80 -3.84
N PHE A 185 -16.57 -2.71 -4.55
CA PHE A 185 -17.01 -1.36 -4.20
C PHE A 185 -17.80 -0.72 -5.34
N THR A 186 -19.00 -0.22 -5.03
CA THR A 186 -19.80 0.58 -5.97
C THR A 186 -19.13 1.92 -6.30
N LYS A 187 -18.35 2.47 -5.36
CA LYS A 187 -17.44 3.62 -5.55
C LYS A 187 -16.15 3.35 -4.79
N PRO A 188 -15.10 2.83 -5.45
CA PRO A 188 -13.84 2.54 -4.77
C PRO A 188 -13.19 3.83 -4.28
N PRO A 189 -12.66 3.86 -3.03
CA PRO A 189 -11.91 5.02 -2.57
C PRO A 189 -10.61 5.18 -3.37
N SER A 190 -10.16 6.43 -3.56
CA SER A 190 -8.85 6.70 -4.15
C SER A 190 -7.76 6.04 -3.30
N GLY A 191 -6.91 5.21 -3.93
CA GLY A 191 -5.86 4.45 -3.25
C GLY A 191 -6.28 3.11 -2.64
N ALA A 192 -7.50 2.61 -2.91
CA ALA A 192 -8.02 1.34 -2.37
C ALA A 192 -7.11 0.12 -2.62
N GLY A 193 -6.28 0.14 -3.66
CA GLY A 193 -5.36 -0.95 -4.01
C GLY A 193 -3.90 -0.75 -3.58
N GLU A 194 -3.52 0.44 -3.10
CA GLU A 194 -2.13 0.79 -2.76
C GLU A 194 -1.85 0.83 -1.25
N CYS A 195 -2.90 0.81 -0.43
CA CYS A 195 -2.77 0.81 1.02
C CYS A 195 -2.07 -0.47 1.53
N ALA A 196 -1.44 -0.40 2.71
CA ALA A 196 -0.78 -1.56 3.32
C ALA A 196 -1.76 -2.72 3.56
N ALA A 197 -2.99 -2.39 3.96
CA ALA A 197 -4.06 -3.33 4.28
C ALA A 197 -4.41 -4.36 3.19
N PRO A 198 -4.80 -3.94 1.98
CA PRO A 198 -5.12 -4.86 0.89
C PRO A 198 -3.93 -5.75 0.50
N LYS A 199 -2.70 -5.22 0.51
CA LYS A 199 -1.49 -6.01 0.17
C LYS A 199 -1.28 -7.17 1.14
N LEU A 200 -1.40 -6.90 2.44
CA LEU A 200 -1.24 -7.89 3.50
C LEU A 200 -2.28 -9.01 3.38
N LEU A 201 -3.56 -8.65 3.17
CA LEU A 201 -4.64 -9.63 3.05
C LEU A 201 -4.52 -10.46 1.77
N GLN A 202 -4.21 -9.82 0.65
CA GLN A 202 -4.02 -10.51 -0.61
C GLN A 202 -2.90 -11.54 -0.51
N TYR A 203 -1.73 -11.15 0.03
CA TYR A 203 -0.61 -12.07 0.20
C TYR A 203 -0.97 -13.21 1.16
N ALA A 204 -1.61 -12.91 2.30
CA ALA A 204 -2.03 -13.94 3.25
C ALA A 204 -2.93 -14.98 2.60
N PHE A 205 -3.97 -14.56 1.88
CA PHE A 205 -4.91 -15.47 1.24
C PHE A 205 -4.27 -16.27 0.09
N LEU A 206 -3.36 -15.66 -0.69
CA LEU A 206 -2.67 -16.36 -1.78
C LEU A 206 -1.76 -17.47 -1.27
N ASN A 207 -1.22 -17.30 -0.06
CA ASN A 207 -0.34 -18.27 0.59
C ASN A 207 -1.06 -19.12 1.64
N HIS A 208 -2.40 -19.14 1.62
CA HIS A 208 -3.25 -19.88 2.55
C HIS A 208 -2.97 -19.63 4.04
N MET A 209 -2.43 -18.46 4.35
CA MET A 209 -2.20 -18.00 5.71
C MET A 209 -3.51 -17.46 6.28
N LYS A 210 -3.79 -17.83 7.53
CA LYS A 210 -4.99 -17.39 8.24
C LYS A 210 -4.61 -16.24 9.16
N PRO A 211 -5.14 -15.03 8.97
CA PRO A 211 -5.09 -14.05 10.05
C PRO A 211 -5.75 -14.69 11.28
N PRO A 212 -5.12 -14.71 12.47
CA PRO A 212 -5.88 -14.93 13.68
C PRO A 212 -6.92 -13.82 13.76
N SER A 213 -7.94 -13.99 14.58
CA SER A 213 -9.19 -13.22 14.52
C SER A 213 -9.05 -11.69 14.59
N SER A 214 -7.87 -11.08 14.65
CA SER A 214 -7.64 -9.66 14.49
C SER A 214 -6.90 -9.33 13.18
N ARG A 215 -7.54 -8.51 12.33
CA ARG A 215 -6.78 -7.71 11.35
C ARG A 215 -6.44 -6.42 12.05
N GLU A 216 -5.24 -6.30 12.57
CA GLU A 216 -4.83 -5.07 13.22
C GLU A 216 -3.95 -4.27 12.30
N PHE A 217 -4.54 -3.22 11.77
CA PHE A 217 -3.78 -2.15 11.18
C PHE A 217 -3.24 -1.29 12.31
N SER A 218 -2.06 -1.63 12.81
CA SER A 218 -1.29 -0.66 13.58
C SER A 218 -0.56 0.24 12.58
N LYS A 219 -0.84 1.55 12.63
CA LYS A 219 0.00 2.56 12.00
C LYS A 219 1.30 2.58 12.80
N ALA A 220 2.37 2.03 12.24
CA ALA A 220 3.72 2.29 12.74
C ALA A 220 4.27 3.57 12.11
#